data_AF-A0A6S6UDI9-F1
#
_entry.id   AF-A0A6S6UDI9-F1
#
_cell.length_a   1.000
_cell.length_b   1.000
_cell.length_c   1.000
_cell.angle_alpha   90.00
_cell.angle_beta   90.00
_cell.angle_gamma   90.00
#
_symmetry.space_group_name_H-M   'P 1'
#
loop_
_entity.id
_entity.type
_entity.pdbx_description
1 polymer ?
#
loop_
_entity_poly.entity_id
_entity_poly.type
_entity_poly.pdbx_seq_one_letter_code
_entity_poly.pdbx_strand_id
1 'polypeptide(L)'
;MDELSNKQQRRLGWIVAYGLHQILPPLGQFLISYFVIRFNSEAAWGEVVNYLIFVNISILFFNWGQNTYLLRAFSQSAKNIAIVWQESLASRLILLLLVQVLGLYLFYDNCWNATALFLWLLGTFVLRSFDPLHIYTRKLKGALGVESFGFLTILLVLLFHRNTLSLGLVLGLYAFLAMLKAMAYAFFYRKFVFENWQWRFSKAFLIAAFPFFIPAMIGFIQSRIDLYGVAYHLPKDTLGAYQVFFKVLSLFILGNRIIISPFLKNIYRMPDKALQRMNRLMLLIGILGTAPIISLFYYLLPLVYGIHFSVWMYVMGYFTIVPFFGYAIQTHQLIKMNREKQLVWVFFGAAIVNLCCNYCLIPNYGALGAITSTAIVQWLLFLVFGQLIGYYQ
;
A
#
# COMPACT_ATOMS: atom_id res chain seq x y z
N MET A 1 20.51 16.41 31.97
CA MET A 1 20.57 15.29 30.99
C MET A 1 19.25 14.53 30.85
N ASP A 2 18.32 14.62 31.82
CA ASP A 2 17.04 13.86 31.79
C ASP A 2 15.98 14.38 30.80
N GLU A 3 15.95 15.67 30.46
CA GLU A 3 14.94 16.20 29.52
C GLU A 3 15.16 15.78 28.06
N LEU A 4 16.42 15.59 27.65
CA LEU A 4 16.78 15.06 26.33
C LEU A 4 16.32 13.60 26.18
N SER A 5 16.36 12.82 27.28
CA SER A 5 15.86 11.44 27.33
C SER A 5 14.35 11.37 27.08
N ASN A 6 13.55 12.23 27.74
CA ASN A 6 12.10 12.25 27.58
C ASN A 6 11.64 12.60 26.16
N LYS A 7 12.31 13.55 25.49
CA LYS A 7 11.97 13.92 24.11
C LYS A 7 12.32 12.81 23.11
N GLN A 8 13.45 12.13 23.32
CA GLN A 8 13.86 10.97 22.51
C GLN A 8 12.90 9.79 22.70
N GLN A 9 12.52 9.48 23.94
CA GLN A 9 11.53 8.43 24.24
C GLN A 9 10.17 8.70 23.60
N ARG A 10 9.67 9.95 23.68
CA ARG A 10 8.41 10.34 23.02
C ARG A 10 8.49 10.18 21.50
N ARG A 11 9.62 10.54 20.88
CA ARG A 11 9.83 10.36 19.44
C ARG A 11 9.89 8.89 19.07
N LEU A 12 10.61 8.08 19.83
CA LEU A 12 10.70 6.63 19.62
C LEU A 12 9.33 5.97 19.74
N GLY A 13 8.56 6.30 20.79
CA GLY A 13 7.21 5.80 20.98
C GLY A 13 6.26 6.15 19.82
N TRP A 14 6.39 7.34 19.24
CA TRP A 14 5.64 7.70 18.04
C TRP A 14 6.05 6.89 16.81
N ILE A 15 7.36 6.67 16.60
CA ILE A 15 7.88 5.86 15.49
C ILE A 15 7.39 4.42 15.61
N VAL A 16 7.46 3.84 16.81
CA VAL A 16 6.97 2.48 17.08
C VAL A 16 5.48 2.38 16.83
N ALA A 17 4.68 3.31 17.36
CA ALA A 17 3.24 3.34 17.12
C ALA A 17 2.91 3.47 15.62
N TYR A 18 3.68 4.27 14.87
CA TYR A 18 3.51 4.45 13.43
C TYR A 18 3.90 3.21 12.63
N GLY A 19 4.98 2.53 13.04
CA GLY A 19 5.37 1.24 12.50
C GLY A 19 4.28 0.19 12.72
N LEU A 20 3.81 0.05 13.96
CA LEU A 20 2.74 -0.89 14.31
C LEU A 20 1.45 -0.62 13.52
N HIS A 21 1.03 0.64 13.44
CA HIS A 21 -0.15 1.02 12.67
C HIS A 21 -0.03 0.65 11.19
N GLN A 22 1.16 0.74 10.60
CA GLN A 22 1.37 0.34 9.21
C GLN A 22 1.51 -1.17 9.01
N ILE A 23 2.01 -1.90 10.00
CA ILE A 23 2.26 -3.36 9.91
C ILE A 23 0.97 -4.17 10.18
N LEU A 24 0.08 -3.68 11.04
CA LEU A 24 -1.15 -4.39 11.40
C LEU A 24 -2.04 -4.76 10.20
N PRO A 25 -2.34 -3.87 9.23
CA PRO A 25 -3.19 -4.25 8.10
C PRO A 25 -2.57 -5.36 7.22
N PRO A 26 -1.27 -5.29 6.82
CA PRO A 26 -0.60 -6.41 6.16
C PRO A 26 -0.63 -7.72 6.97
N LEU A 27 -0.41 -7.67 8.29
CA LEU A 27 -0.49 -8.86 9.13
C LEU A 27 -1.89 -9.46 9.14
N GLY A 28 -2.93 -8.63 9.22
CA GLY A 28 -4.32 -9.09 9.10
C GLY A 28 -4.58 -9.79 7.77
N GLN A 29 -4.02 -9.25 6.68
CA GLN A 29 -4.11 -9.89 5.36
C GLN A 29 -3.37 -11.23 5.31
N PHE A 30 -2.19 -11.35 5.93
CA PHE A 30 -1.49 -12.63 6.05
C PHE A 30 -2.30 -13.65 6.83
N LEU A 31 -2.90 -13.25 7.96
CA LEU A 31 -3.76 -14.14 8.74
C LEU A 31 -4.93 -14.66 7.89
N ILE A 32 -5.63 -13.78 7.17
CA ILE A 32 -6.72 -14.22 6.29
C ILE A 32 -6.18 -15.19 5.22
N SER A 33 -5.07 -14.85 4.57
CA SER A 33 -4.48 -15.72 3.54
C SER A 33 -4.10 -17.09 4.08
N TYR A 34 -3.50 -17.14 5.27
CA TYR A 34 -3.10 -18.38 5.93
C TYR A 34 -4.30 -19.27 6.21
N PHE A 35 -5.36 -18.73 6.81
CA PHE A 35 -6.56 -19.50 7.12
C PHE A 35 -7.27 -19.98 5.84
N VAL A 36 -7.39 -19.14 4.81
CA VAL A 36 -8.03 -19.53 3.56
C VAL A 36 -7.24 -20.64 2.85
N ILE A 37 -5.91 -20.51 2.77
CA ILE A 37 -5.06 -21.52 2.12
C ILE A 37 -5.07 -22.84 2.91
N ARG A 38 -4.93 -22.77 4.24
CA ARG A 38 -4.78 -23.96 5.08
C ARG A 38 -6.07 -24.76 5.24
N PHE A 39 -7.21 -24.09 5.32
CA PHE A 39 -8.50 -24.74 5.58
C PHE A 39 -9.37 -24.86 4.32
N ASN A 40 -8.97 -24.28 3.20
CA ASN A 40 -9.71 -24.40 1.94
C ASN A 40 -8.76 -24.82 0.80
N SER A 41 -8.09 -23.87 0.13
CA SER A 41 -7.13 -24.15 -0.94
C SER A 41 -6.38 -22.88 -1.38
N GLU A 42 -5.30 -23.06 -2.14
CA GLU A 42 -4.59 -21.95 -2.82
C GLU A 42 -5.49 -21.28 -3.87
N ALA A 43 -6.25 -22.04 -4.66
CA ALA A 43 -7.26 -21.53 -5.59
C ALA A 43 -8.29 -20.63 -4.90
N ALA A 44 -8.82 -21.04 -3.74
CA ALA A 44 -9.79 -20.23 -3.00
C ALA A 44 -9.19 -18.87 -2.57
N TRP A 45 -7.91 -18.85 -2.18
CA TRP A 45 -7.23 -17.57 -1.94
C TRP A 45 -7.02 -16.79 -3.24
N GLY A 46 -6.66 -17.45 -4.34
CA GLY A 46 -6.58 -16.83 -5.66
C GLY A 46 -7.87 -16.13 -6.09
N GLU A 47 -9.03 -16.70 -5.77
CA GLU A 47 -10.33 -16.04 -5.99
C GLU A 47 -10.48 -14.77 -5.17
N VAL A 48 -10.13 -14.81 -3.87
CA VAL A 48 -10.10 -13.61 -3.02
C VAL A 48 -9.13 -12.57 -3.57
N VAL A 49 -7.98 -13.00 -4.13
CA VAL A 49 -6.99 -12.11 -4.75
C VAL A 49 -7.57 -11.33 -5.93
N ASN A 50 -8.46 -11.92 -6.73
CA ASN A 50 -9.14 -11.18 -7.82
C ASN A 50 -9.94 -9.99 -7.29
N TYR A 51 -10.72 -10.18 -6.21
CA TYR A 51 -11.43 -9.08 -5.56
C TYR A 51 -10.46 -8.07 -4.95
N LEU A 52 -9.37 -8.53 -4.32
CA LEU A 52 -8.34 -7.64 -3.78
C LEU A 52 -7.68 -6.80 -4.87
N ILE A 53 -7.40 -7.36 -6.06
CA ILE A 53 -6.86 -6.64 -7.21
C ILE A 53 -7.81 -5.50 -7.58
N PHE A 54 -9.09 -5.82 -7.75
CA PHE A 54 -10.11 -4.82 -8.08
C PHE A 54 -10.21 -3.73 -7.00
N VAL A 55 -10.33 -4.10 -5.72
CA VAL A 55 -10.43 -3.14 -4.62
C VAL A 55 -9.17 -2.27 -4.50
N ASN A 56 -7.98 -2.82 -4.73
CA ASN A 56 -6.75 -2.03 -4.68
C ASN A 56 -6.71 -0.97 -5.81
N ILE A 57 -7.18 -1.32 -7.01
CA ILE A 57 -7.34 -0.35 -8.12
C ILE A 57 -8.40 0.68 -7.74
N SER A 58 -9.52 0.26 -7.18
CA SER A 58 -10.59 1.16 -6.72
C SER A 58 -10.10 2.17 -5.67
N ILE A 59 -9.24 1.76 -4.74
CA ILE A 59 -8.62 2.65 -3.74
C ILE A 59 -7.82 3.79 -4.41
N LEU A 60 -7.18 3.53 -5.56
CA LEU A 60 -6.47 4.57 -6.30
C LEU A 60 -7.43 5.67 -6.76
N PHE A 61 -8.58 5.29 -7.34
CA PHE A 61 -9.64 6.23 -7.72
C PHE A 61 -10.26 6.93 -6.51
N PHE A 62 -10.49 6.22 -5.41
CA PHE A 62 -11.01 6.82 -4.19
C PHE A 62 -10.05 7.85 -3.61
N ASN A 63 -8.74 7.64 -3.74
CA ASN A 63 -7.77 8.61 -3.27
C ASN A 63 -7.71 9.86 -4.15
N TRP A 64 -7.79 9.77 -5.48
CA TRP A 64 -7.81 10.92 -6.40
C TRP A 64 -6.87 12.09 -6.03
N GLY A 65 -5.64 11.80 -5.56
CA GLY A 65 -4.68 12.84 -5.15
C GLY A 65 -5.00 13.57 -3.83
N GLN A 66 -6.04 13.15 -3.09
CA GLN A 66 -6.57 13.84 -1.91
C GLN A 66 -5.54 14.08 -0.82
N ASN A 67 -4.62 13.13 -0.58
CA ASN A 67 -3.71 13.20 0.55
C ASN A 67 -2.80 14.44 0.44
N THR A 68 -2.13 14.59 -0.70
CA THR A 68 -1.23 15.73 -0.92
C THR A 68 -1.99 17.04 -1.04
N TYR A 69 -3.13 17.05 -1.75
CA TYR A 69 -3.96 18.23 -1.94
C TYR A 69 -4.51 18.74 -0.60
N LEU A 70 -5.17 17.87 0.18
CA LEU A 70 -5.79 18.24 1.45
C LEU A 70 -4.76 18.63 2.50
N LEU A 71 -3.61 17.95 2.59
CA LEU A 71 -2.55 18.36 3.52
C LEU A 71 -2.03 19.77 3.22
N ARG A 72 -1.95 20.15 1.94
CA ARG A 72 -1.63 21.53 1.53
C ARG A 72 -2.75 22.49 1.92
N ALA A 73 -4.00 22.17 1.60
CA ALA A 73 -5.15 23.03 1.91
C ALA A 73 -5.33 23.23 3.44
N PHE A 74 -5.19 22.17 4.24
CA PHE A 74 -5.27 22.25 5.70
C PHE A 74 -4.19 23.16 6.29
N SER A 75 -3.00 23.17 5.69
CA SER A 75 -1.89 24.03 6.13
C SER A 75 -2.11 25.50 5.78
N GLN A 76 -2.83 25.80 4.69
CA GLN A 76 -3.15 27.16 4.27
C GLN A 76 -4.36 27.74 5.00
N SER A 77 -5.36 26.91 5.33
CA SER A 77 -6.61 27.35 5.96
C SER A 77 -7.01 26.42 7.11
N ALA A 78 -6.26 26.47 8.21
CA ALA A 78 -6.48 25.62 9.39
C ALA A 78 -7.86 25.79 10.05
N LYS A 79 -8.54 26.92 9.82
CA LYS A 79 -9.91 27.18 10.33
C LYS A 79 -10.99 26.43 9.56
N ASN A 80 -10.75 26.06 8.30
CA ASN A 80 -11.78 25.51 7.39
C ASN A 80 -11.56 24.02 7.07
N ILE A 81 -10.86 23.28 7.94
CA ILE A 81 -10.50 21.88 7.69
C ILE A 81 -11.75 21.01 7.45
N ALA A 82 -12.80 21.18 8.26
CA ALA A 82 -14.04 20.42 8.13
C ALA A 82 -14.70 20.62 6.77
N ILE A 83 -14.86 21.87 6.35
CA ILE A 83 -15.49 22.25 5.07
C ILE A 83 -14.70 21.66 3.89
N VAL A 84 -13.37 21.85 3.85
CA VAL A 84 -12.53 21.34 2.76
C VAL A 84 -12.52 19.81 2.71
N TRP A 85 -12.58 19.14 3.86
CA TRP A 85 -12.70 17.69 3.94
C TRP A 85 -14.06 17.18 3.44
N GLN A 86 -15.15 17.82 3.85
CA GLN A 86 -16.51 17.49 3.41
C GLN A 86 -16.68 17.71 1.90
N GLU A 87 -16.16 18.81 1.36
CA GLU A 87 -16.14 19.10 -0.08
C GLU A 87 -15.39 17.99 -0.85
N SER A 88 -14.24 17.54 -0.35
CA SER A 88 -13.50 16.41 -0.92
C SER A 88 -14.29 15.11 -0.89
N LEU A 89 -14.92 14.80 0.24
CA LEU A 89 -15.75 13.59 0.40
C LEU A 89 -16.91 13.62 -0.59
N ALA A 90 -17.69 14.70 -0.62
CA ALA A 90 -18.85 14.86 -1.49
C ALA A 90 -18.46 14.81 -2.98
N SER A 91 -17.37 15.49 -3.35
CA SER A 91 -16.92 15.55 -4.75
C SER A 91 -16.45 14.19 -5.29
N ARG A 92 -15.85 13.34 -4.45
CA ARG A 92 -15.36 12.01 -4.84
C ARG A 92 -16.43 10.92 -4.85
N LEU A 93 -17.66 11.20 -4.41
CA LEU A 93 -18.76 10.22 -4.47
C LEU A 93 -19.09 9.81 -5.90
N ILE A 94 -18.91 10.70 -6.89
CA ILE A 94 -19.08 10.34 -8.30
C ILE A 94 -18.10 9.22 -8.73
N LEU A 95 -16.87 9.23 -8.18
CA LEU A 95 -15.88 8.19 -8.43
C LEU A 95 -16.25 6.89 -7.72
N LEU A 96 -16.80 6.98 -6.51
CA LEU A 96 -17.34 5.81 -5.79
C LEU A 96 -18.44 5.14 -6.62
N LEU A 97 -19.43 5.92 -7.08
CA LEU A 97 -20.55 5.40 -7.85
C LEU A 97 -20.08 4.74 -9.15
N LEU A 98 -19.17 5.37 -9.89
CA LEU A 98 -18.59 4.80 -11.11
C LEU A 98 -17.91 3.45 -10.84
N VAL A 99 -17.09 3.38 -9.80
CA VAL A 99 -16.38 2.16 -9.41
C VAL A 99 -17.34 1.07 -8.91
N GLN A 100 -18.40 1.45 -8.18
CA GLN A 100 -19.42 0.50 -7.73
C GLN A 100 -20.21 -0.09 -8.90
N VAL A 101 -20.62 0.73 -9.86
CA VAL A 101 -21.31 0.24 -11.08
C VAL A 101 -20.41 -0.73 -11.84
N LEU A 102 -19.13 -0.39 -12.02
CA LEU A 102 -18.17 -1.29 -12.66
C LEU A 102 -17.98 -2.59 -11.86
N GLY A 103 -17.89 -2.50 -10.53
CA GLY A 103 -17.77 -3.66 -9.66
C GLY A 103 -18.98 -4.59 -9.71
N LEU A 104 -20.20 -4.02 -9.73
CA LEU A 104 -21.42 -4.80 -9.91
C LEU A 104 -21.45 -5.47 -11.28
N TYR A 105 -21.03 -4.79 -12.34
CA TYR A 105 -20.97 -5.36 -13.69
C TYR A 105 -19.96 -6.52 -13.79
N LEU A 106 -18.77 -6.37 -13.20
CA LEU A 106 -17.71 -7.38 -13.30
C LEU A 106 -17.90 -8.59 -12.37
N PHE A 107 -18.67 -8.45 -11.28
CA PHE A 107 -18.82 -9.48 -10.24
C PHE A 107 -20.29 -9.82 -9.95
N TYR A 108 -21.17 -9.75 -10.97
CA TYR A 108 -22.62 -9.93 -10.79
C TYR A 108 -23.05 -11.36 -10.49
N ASP A 109 -22.19 -12.36 -10.74
CA ASP A 109 -22.53 -13.79 -10.71
C ASP A 109 -23.17 -14.25 -9.40
N ASN A 110 -22.82 -13.63 -8.27
CA ASN A 110 -23.38 -13.93 -6.96
C ASN A 110 -23.78 -12.65 -6.22
N CYS A 111 -25.08 -12.50 -5.98
CA CYS A 111 -25.67 -11.34 -5.30
C CYS A 111 -25.04 -11.08 -3.92
N TRP A 112 -24.71 -12.13 -3.16
CA TRP A 112 -24.05 -11.99 -1.86
C TRP A 112 -22.64 -11.39 -2.01
N ASN A 113 -21.83 -11.94 -2.92
CA ASN A 113 -20.47 -11.45 -3.15
C ASN A 113 -20.47 -10.02 -3.71
N ALA A 114 -21.39 -9.70 -4.61
CA ALA A 114 -21.58 -8.36 -5.16
C ALA A 114 -21.97 -7.35 -4.06
N THR A 115 -22.90 -7.72 -3.17
CA THR A 115 -23.31 -6.89 -2.03
C THR A 115 -22.16 -6.69 -1.03
N ALA A 116 -21.43 -7.76 -0.72
CA ALA A 116 -20.25 -7.68 0.15
C ALA A 116 -19.17 -6.76 -0.47
N LEU A 117 -18.90 -6.89 -1.76
CA LEU A 117 -17.97 -6.02 -2.48
C LEU A 117 -18.45 -4.55 -2.47
N PHE A 118 -19.73 -4.30 -2.70
CA PHE A 118 -20.32 -2.96 -2.63
C PHE A 118 -20.09 -2.31 -1.27
N LEU A 119 -20.41 -3.02 -0.19
CA LEU A 119 -20.21 -2.55 1.18
C LEU A 119 -18.72 -2.38 1.52
N TRP A 120 -17.87 -3.28 1.03
CA TRP A 120 -16.42 -3.16 1.19
C TRP A 120 -15.86 -1.92 0.52
N LEU A 121 -16.28 -1.62 -0.72
CA LEU A 121 -15.87 -0.42 -1.45
C LEU A 121 -16.37 0.85 -0.74
N LEU A 122 -17.63 0.86 -0.29
CA LEU A 122 -18.20 1.98 0.46
C LEU A 122 -17.42 2.25 1.75
N GLY A 123 -17.22 1.21 2.57
CA GLY A 123 -16.46 1.31 3.81
C GLY A 123 -15.03 1.77 3.56
N THR A 124 -14.38 1.23 2.51
CA THR A 124 -13.03 1.61 2.13
C THR A 124 -12.95 3.06 1.66
N PHE A 125 -13.92 3.55 0.87
CA PHE A 125 -13.99 4.94 0.43
C PHE A 125 -14.08 5.91 1.60
N VAL A 126 -14.96 5.63 2.56
CA VAL A 126 -15.12 6.44 3.77
C VAL A 126 -13.85 6.38 4.61
N LEU A 127 -13.30 5.18 4.83
CA LEU A 127 -12.06 4.96 5.58
C LEU A 127 -10.91 5.79 5.01
N ARG A 128 -10.68 5.69 3.70
CA ARG A 128 -9.60 6.41 2.98
C ARG A 128 -9.78 7.91 3.01
N SER A 129 -11.00 8.41 3.14
CA SER A 129 -11.24 9.85 3.27
C SER A 129 -10.66 10.43 4.57
N PHE A 130 -10.44 9.61 5.60
CA PHE A 130 -9.83 10.06 6.85
C PHE A 130 -8.29 10.04 6.85
N ASP A 131 -7.62 9.45 5.85
CA ASP A 131 -6.15 9.36 5.79
C ASP A 131 -5.45 10.74 5.94
N PRO A 132 -5.88 11.83 5.27
CA PRO A 132 -5.29 13.16 5.45
C PRO A 132 -5.45 13.71 6.88
N LEU A 133 -6.60 13.44 7.53
CA LEU A 133 -6.87 13.90 8.89
C LEU A 133 -6.00 13.18 9.92
N HIS A 134 -5.74 11.90 9.72
CA HIS A 134 -4.80 11.13 10.55
C HIS A 134 -3.40 11.73 10.52
N ILE A 135 -2.90 12.03 9.32
CA ILE A 135 -1.56 12.59 9.10
C ILE A 135 -1.49 14.00 9.71
N TYR A 136 -2.50 14.84 9.44
CA TYR A 136 -2.52 16.23 9.89
C TYR A 136 -2.66 16.36 11.42
N THR A 137 -3.63 15.65 12.03
CA THR A 137 -3.91 15.77 13.47
C THR A 137 -2.93 15.00 14.35
N ARG A 138 -2.13 14.10 13.76
CA ARG A 138 -1.17 13.21 14.47
C ARG A 138 -1.80 12.35 15.57
N LYS A 139 -3.12 12.13 15.53
CA LYS A 139 -3.86 11.32 16.51
C LYS A 139 -3.76 9.82 16.23
N LEU A 140 -2.53 9.32 16.20
CA LEU A 140 -2.22 7.96 15.78
C LEU A 140 -2.72 6.88 16.75
N LYS A 141 -2.83 7.19 18.05
CA LYS A 141 -3.28 6.22 19.07
C LYS A 141 -4.70 5.69 18.80
N GLY A 142 -5.62 6.57 18.37
CA GLY A 142 -6.99 6.18 18.02
C GLY A 142 -7.01 5.26 16.80
N ALA A 143 -6.24 5.61 15.77
CA ALA A 143 -6.08 4.79 14.57
C ALA A 143 -5.51 3.42 14.87
N LEU A 144 -4.47 3.36 15.72
CA LEU A 144 -3.89 2.10 16.16
C LEU A 144 -4.91 1.24 16.92
N GLY A 145 -5.72 1.84 17.80
CA GLY A 145 -6.79 1.12 18.50
C GLY A 145 -7.82 0.50 17.56
N VAL A 146 -8.26 1.24 16.55
CA VAL A 146 -9.20 0.75 15.52
C VAL A 146 -8.58 -0.37 14.68
N GLU A 147 -7.32 -0.26 14.28
CA GLU A 147 -6.62 -1.31 13.54
C GLU A 147 -6.41 -2.58 14.39
N SER A 148 -5.99 -2.42 15.66
CA SER A 148 -5.81 -3.55 16.58
C SER A 148 -7.13 -4.27 16.87
N PHE A 149 -8.22 -3.52 17.05
CA PHE A 149 -9.54 -4.11 17.22
C PHE A 149 -9.97 -4.88 15.96
N GLY A 150 -9.79 -4.28 14.77
CA GLY A 150 -10.07 -4.98 13.52
C GLY A 150 -9.23 -6.25 13.33
N PHE A 151 -7.96 -6.22 13.70
CA PHE A 151 -7.09 -7.40 13.68
C PHE A 151 -7.58 -8.50 14.62
N LEU A 152 -7.99 -8.15 15.84
CA LEU A 152 -8.58 -9.09 16.79
C LEU A 152 -9.89 -9.68 16.26
N THR A 153 -10.75 -8.87 15.65
CA THR A 153 -11.99 -9.35 15.01
C THR A 153 -11.70 -10.34 13.89
N ILE A 154 -10.71 -10.06 13.02
CA ILE A 154 -10.26 -11.02 11.99
C ILE A 154 -9.89 -12.35 12.64
N LEU A 155 -9.03 -12.31 13.66
CA LEU A 155 -8.55 -13.51 14.34
C LEU A 155 -9.72 -14.33 14.93
N LEU A 156 -10.64 -13.67 15.65
CA LEU A 156 -11.79 -14.34 16.27
C LEU A 156 -12.71 -14.97 15.21
N VAL A 157 -13.07 -14.23 14.16
CA VAL A 157 -13.96 -14.76 13.11
C VAL A 157 -13.33 -15.96 12.42
N LEU A 158 -12.05 -15.89 12.07
CA LEU A 158 -11.32 -16.99 11.42
C LEU A 158 -11.20 -18.23 12.32
N LEU A 159 -10.99 -18.05 13.63
CA LEU A 159 -10.92 -19.16 14.58
C LEU A 159 -12.28 -19.86 14.74
N PHE A 160 -13.37 -19.11 14.87
CA PHE A 160 -14.71 -19.68 15.02
C PHE A 160 -15.25 -20.33 13.74
N HIS A 161 -14.91 -19.77 12.57
CA HIS A 161 -15.45 -20.24 11.28
C HIS A 161 -14.45 -21.06 10.46
N ARG A 162 -13.39 -21.59 11.08
CA ARG A 162 -12.32 -22.33 10.40
C ARG A 162 -12.79 -23.44 9.46
N ASN A 163 -13.89 -24.13 9.80
CA ASN A 163 -14.43 -25.25 9.03
C ASN A 163 -15.41 -24.81 7.92
N THR A 164 -15.84 -23.55 7.91
CA THR A 164 -16.86 -23.02 7.00
C THR A 164 -16.34 -21.81 6.21
N LEU A 165 -15.02 -21.67 6.10
CA LEU A 165 -14.37 -20.58 5.35
C LEU A 165 -14.71 -20.70 3.86
N SER A 166 -15.69 -19.89 3.44
CA SER A 166 -16.07 -19.71 2.05
C SER A 166 -15.64 -18.33 1.55
N LEU A 167 -15.55 -18.17 0.23
CA LEU A 167 -15.28 -16.87 -0.41
C LEU A 167 -16.24 -15.79 0.11
N GLY A 168 -17.53 -16.09 0.19
CA GLY A 168 -18.55 -15.16 0.66
C GLY A 168 -18.36 -14.70 2.11
N LEU A 169 -17.87 -15.59 2.98
CA LEU A 169 -17.54 -15.23 4.37
C LEU A 169 -16.34 -14.29 4.42
N VAL A 170 -15.29 -14.58 3.64
CA VAL A 170 -14.07 -13.76 3.59
C VAL A 170 -14.39 -12.35 3.05
N LEU A 171 -15.17 -12.27 1.96
CA LEU A 171 -15.63 -10.98 1.42
C LEU A 171 -16.53 -10.24 2.41
N GLY A 172 -17.45 -10.94 3.06
CA GLY A 172 -18.30 -10.38 4.12
C GLY A 172 -17.48 -9.83 5.29
N LEU A 173 -16.41 -10.53 5.70
CA LEU A 173 -15.48 -10.08 6.73
C LEU A 173 -14.74 -8.80 6.32
N TYR A 174 -14.21 -8.73 5.09
CA TYR A 174 -13.60 -7.50 4.57
C TYR A 174 -14.58 -6.33 4.55
N ALA A 175 -15.81 -6.57 4.10
CA ALA A 175 -16.87 -5.57 4.07
C ALA A 175 -17.23 -5.06 5.47
N PHE A 176 -17.48 -5.99 6.38
CA PHE A 176 -17.81 -5.69 7.77
C PHE A 176 -16.71 -4.88 8.45
N LEU A 177 -15.45 -5.28 8.31
CA LEU A 177 -14.32 -4.57 8.91
C LEU A 177 -14.12 -3.18 8.29
N ALA A 178 -14.27 -3.04 6.98
CA ALA A 178 -14.16 -1.75 6.32
C ALA A 178 -15.23 -0.77 6.83
N MET A 179 -16.48 -1.23 6.94
CA MET A 179 -17.59 -0.44 7.47
C MET A 179 -17.39 -0.11 8.95
N LEU A 180 -17.01 -1.10 9.77
CA LEU A 180 -16.77 -0.91 11.20
C LEU A 180 -15.66 0.11 11.47
N LYS A 181 -14.54 0.01 10.75
CA LYS A 181 -13.44 0.99 10.85
C LYS A 181 -13.86 2.36 10.35
N ALA A 182 -14.60 2.44 9.25
CA ALA A 182 -15.14 3.69 8.73
C ALA A 182 -16.05 4.39 9.74
N MET A 183 -16.95 3.65 10.39
CA MET A 183 -17.81 4.16 11.47
C MET A 183 -16.99 4.61 12.68
N ALA A 184 -15.98 3.84 13.10
CA ALA A 184 -15.11 4.20 14.20
C ALA A 184 -14.33 5.51 13.92
N TYR A 185 -13.82 5.69 12.69
CA TYR A 185 -13.16 6.93 12.29
C TYR A 185 -14.13 8.10 12.17
N ALA A 186 -15.33 7.90 11.61
CA ALA A 186 -16.36 8.93 11.58
C ALA A 186 -16.73 9.40 13.00
N PHE A 187 -16.83 8.48 13.95
CA PHE A 187 -17.05 8.80 15.37
C PHE A 187 -15.86 9.56 15.98
N PHE A 188 -14.63 9.09 15.77
CA PHE A 188 -13.42 9.72 16.32
C PHE A 188 -13.21 11.14 15.78
N TYR A 189 -13.51 11.37 14.51
CA TYR A 189 -13.44 12.67 13.85
C TYR A 189 -14.78 13.38 13.76
N ARG A 190 -15.77 13.03 14.60
CA ARG A 190 -17.14 13.58 14.56
C ARG A 190 -17.20 15.11 14.51
N LYS A 191 -16.23 15.79 15.11
CA LYS A 191 -16.13 17.26 15.01
C LYS A 191 -15.95 17.68 13.56
N PHE A 192 -14.94 17.18 12.85
CA PHE A 192 -14.74 17.50 11.43
C PHE A 192 -15.84 16.94 10.52
N VAL A 193 -16.40 15.80 10.89
CA VAL A 193 -17.51 15.22 10.15
C VAL A 193 -18.70 16.16 10.25
N PHE A 194 -19.27 16.43 11.44
CA PHE A 194 -20.56 17.13 11.56
C PHE A 194 -20.50 18.65 11.71
N GLU A 195 -19.33 19.24 11.95
CA GLU A 195 -19.20 20.70 12.09
C GLU A 195 -19.53 21.41 10.77
N ASN A 196 -20.53 22.31 10.82
CA ASN A 196 -20.98 23.12 9.69
C ASN A 196 -21.18 22.29 8.41
N TRP A 197 -21.90 21.18 8.53
CA TRP A 197 -22.16 20.21 7.46
C TRP A 197 -22.64 20.90 6.17
N GLN A 198 -21.76 20.95 5.16
CA GLN A 198 -22.03 21.54 3.86
C GLN A 198 -21.69 20.54 2.76
N TRP A 199 -22.71 19.89 2.21
CA TRP A 199 -22.57 19.06 1.01
C TRP A 199 -22.38 19.94 -0.20
N ARG A 200 -21.13 20.14 -0.59
CA ARG A 200 -20.77 20.91 -1.77
C ARG A 200 -19.95 20.03 -2.69
N PHE A 201 -20.58 19.62 -3.79
CA PHE A 201 -19.85 19.06 -4.91
C PHE A 201 -19.04 20.17 -5.58
N SER A 202 -17.77 19.90 -5.81
CA SER A 202 -16.83 20.85 -6.39
C SER A 202 -16.05 20.19 -7.51
N LYS A 203 -16.41 20.53 -8.75
CA LYS A 203 -15.62 20.15 -9.92
C LYS A 203 -14.20 20.74 -9.83
N ALA A 204 -14.06 21.93 -9.25
CA ALA A 204 -12.78 22.58 -9.03
C ALA A 204 -11.86 21.72 -8.15
N PHE A 205 -12.40 21.09 -7.09
CA PHE A 205 -11.62 20.15 -6.26
C PHE A 205 -11.06 19.00 -7.09
N LEU A 206 -11.87 18.32 -7.90
CA LEU A 206 -11.43 17.16 -8.70
C LEU A 206 -10.32 17.55 -9.69
N ILE A 207 -10.44 18.72 -10.33
CA ILE A 207 -9.44 19.25 -11.26
C ILE A 207 -8.16 19.62 -10.51
N ALA A 208 -8.26 20.30 -9.36
CA ALA A 208 -7.11 20.75 -8.59
C ALA A 208 -6.36 19.59 -7.91
N ALA A 209 -7.04 18.50 -7.57
CA ALA A 209 -6.44 17.30 -6.99
C ALA A 209 -5.79 16.38 -8.05
N PHE A 210 -6.25 16.44 -9.30
CA PHE A 210 -5.80 15.57 -10.39
C PHE A 210 -4.27 15.56 -10.64
N PRO A 211 -3.54 16.70 -10.60
CA PRO A 211 -2.09 16.68 -10.72
C PRO A 211 -1.37 15.85 -9.65
N PHE A 212 -1.98 15.66 -8.47
CA PHE A 212 -1.45 14.79 -7.41
C PHE A 212 -1.87 13.33 -7.57
N PHE A 213 -2.94 13.07 -8.32
CA PHE A 213 -3.39 11.72 -8.66
C PHE A 213 -2.41 11.03 -9.62
N ILE A 214 -1.93 11.74 -10.66
CA ILE A 214 -1.07 11.15 -11.70
C ILE A 214 0.19 10.46 -11.13
N PRO A 215 1.00 11.11 -10.27
CA PRO A 215 2.17 10.44 -9.68
C PRO A 215 1.80 9.23 -8.82
N ALA A 216 0.70 9.33 -8.06
CA ALA A 216 0.23 8.24 -7.21
C ALA A 216 -0.26 7.05 -8.04
N MET A 217 -0.94 7.31 -9.16
CA MET A 217 -1.40 6.31 -10.12
C MET A 217 -0.23 5.59 -10.78
N ILE A 218 0.73 6.33 -11.30
CA ILE A 218 1.91 5.76 -11.95
C ILE A 218 2.69 4.89 -10.96
N GLY A 219 2.95 5.38 -9.76
CA GLY A 219 3.64 4.61 -8.72
C GLY A 219 2.85 3.37 -8.30
N PHE A 220 1.52 3.46 -8.19
CA PHE A 220 0.67 2.33 -7.87
C PHE A 220 0.71 1.25 -8.96
N ILE A 221 0.50 1.63 -10.23
CA ILE A 221 0.55 0.73 -11.38
C ILE A 221 1.92 0.05 -11.44
N GLN A 222 3.00 0.83 -11.39
CA GLN A 222 4.37 0.31 -11.42
C GLN A 222 4.62 -0.75 -10.34
N SER A 223 4.06 -0.54 -9.14
CA SER A 223 4.24 -1.44 -8.00
C SER A 223 3.37 -2.71 -8.01
N ARG A 224 2.41 -2.83 -8.94
CA ARG A 224 1.40 -3.90 -8.97
C ARG A 224 1.17 -4.54 -10.33
N ILE A 225 1.82 -4.03 -11.38
CA ILE A 225 1.62 -4.49 -12.75
C ILE A 225 2.02 -5.96 -12.95
N ASP A 226 2.99 -6.44 -12.17
CA ASP A 226 3.39 -7.84 -12.11
C ASP A 226 2.27 -8.74 -11.58
N LEU A 227 1.61 -8.33 -10.49
CA LEU A 227 0.47 -9.06 -9.94
C LEU A 227 -0.69 -9.12 -10.94
N TYR A 228 -0.91 -8.06 -11.73
CA TYR A 228 -1.93 -8.05 -12.79
C TYR A 228 -1.55 -8.95 -13.95
N GLY A 229 -0.28 -8.96 -14.35
CA GLY A 229 0.23 -9.90 -15.37
C GLY A 229 0.07 -11.35 -14.95
N VAL A 230 0.37 -11.67 -13.68
CA VAL A 230 0.16 -13.00 -13.10
C VAL A 230 -1.32 -13.37 -13.09
N ALA A 231 -2.20 -12.46 -12.66
CA ALA A 231 -3.64 -12.72 -12.63
C ALA A 231 -4.24 -12.94 -14.03
N TYR A 232 -3.66 -12.33 -15.06
CA TYR A 232 -4.11 -12.48 -16.45
C TYR A 232 -3.62 -13.79 -17.09
N HIS A 233 -2.36 -14.18 -16.86
CA HIS A 233 -1.74 -15.31 -17.57
C HIS A 233 -1.76 -16.64 -16.81
N LEU A 234 -1.83 -16.62 -15.48
CA LEU A 234 -1.59 -17.80 -14.65
C LEU A 234 -2.86 -18.28 -13.92
N PRO A 235 -2.94 -19.59 -13.59
CA PRO A 235 -4.05 -20.15 -12.82
C PRO A 235 -4.20 -19.51 -11.43
N LYS A 236 -5.41 -19.62 -10.86
CA LYS A 236 -5.76 -19.03 -9.56
C LYS A 236 -4.88 -19.55 -8.42
N ASP A 237 -4.47 -20.83 -8.44
CA ASP A 237 -3.56 -21.39 -7.44
C ASP A 237 -2.22 -20.63 -7.41
N THR A 238 -1.61 -20.47 -8.59
CA THR A 238 -0.34 -19.75 -8.73
C THR A 238 -0.50 -18.27 -8.38
N LEU A 239 -1.64 -17.65 -8.72
CA LEU A 239 -1.95 -16.27 -8.31
C LEU A 239 -2.02 -16.13 -6.78
N GLY A 240 -2.71 -17.06 -6.11
CA GLY A 240 -2.83 -17.10 -4.66
C GLY A 240 -1.45 -17.21 -3.99
N ALA A 241 -0.66 -18.18 -4.43
CA ALA A 241 0.69 -18.39 -3.96
C ALA A 241 1.60 -17.17 -4.22
N TYR A 242 1.61 -16.66 -5.45
CA TYR A 242 2.41 -15.48 -5.85
C TYR A 242 2.05 -14.25 -5.01
N GLN A 243 0.77 -14.05 -4.71
CA GLN A 243 0.33 -12.93 -3.90
C GLN A 243 0.91 -13.01 -2.48
N VAL A 244 0.93 -14.20 -1.86
CA VAL A 244 1.54 -14.39 -0.53
C VAL A 244 3.03 -14.06 -0.57
N PHE A 245 3.73 -14.58 -1.58
CA PHE A 245 5.16 -14.29 -1.79
C PHE A 245 5.42 -12.78 -1.97
N PHE A 246 4.67 -12.12 -2.85
CA PHE A 246 4.81 -10.68 -3.08
C PHE A 246 4.47 -9.85 -1.83
N LYS A 247 3.50 -10.28 -1.02
CA LYS A 247 3.17 -9.62 0.24
C LYS A 247 4.33 -9.71 1.23
N VAL A 248 5.03 -10.84 1.28
CA VAL A 248 6.25 -10.98 2.08
C VAL A 248 7.27 -9.96 1.63
N LEU A 249 7.54 -9.85 0.33
CA LEU A 249 8.45 -8.83 -0.21
C LEU A 249 8.01 -7.39 0.14
N SER A 250 6.70 -7.13 0.10
CA SER A 250 6.12 -5.83 0.45
C SER A 250 6.37 -5.42 1.92
N LEU A 251 6.51 -6.39 2.85
CA LEU A 251 6.84 -6.08 4.25
C LEU A 251 8.24 -5.46 4.38
N PHE A 252 9.19 -5.86 3.54
CA PHE A 252 10.54 -5.30 3.55
C PHE A 252 10.59 -3.87 3.03
N ILE A 253 9.87 -3.65 1.92
CA ILE A 253 9.66 -2.32 1.36
C ILE A 253 9.00 -1.41 2.42
N LEU A 254 8.04 -1.94 3.18
CA LEU A 254 7.45 -1.23 4.31
C LEU A 254 8.47 -0.95 5.42
N GLY A 255 9.35 -1.91 5.74
CA GLY A 255 10.45 -1.72 6.69
C GLY A 255 11.34 -0.54 6.33
N ASN A 256 11.72 -0.41 5.06
CA ASN A 256 12.46 0.75 4.56
C ASN A 256 11.71 2.08 4.81
N ARG A 257 10.39 2.11 4.54
CA ARG A 257 9.56 3.29 4.80
C ARG A 257 9.49 3.65 6.28
N ILE A 258 9.41 2.66 7.17
CA ILE A 258 9.41 2.87 8.63
C ILE A 258 10.74 3.46 9.10
N ILE A 259 11.86 3.03 8.50
CA ILE A 259 13.19 3.56 8.79
C ILE A 259 13.32 5.02 8.31
N ILE A 260 12.93 5.33 7.07
CA ILE A 260 13.17 6.65 6.46
C ILE A 260 12.18 7.72 6.94
N SER A 261 10.88 7.40 7.02
CA SER A 261 9.79 8.37 7.24
C SER A 261 10.02 9.31 8.45
N PRO A 262 10.47 8.83 9.63
CA PRO A 262 10.72 9.68 10.80
C PRO A 262 11.85 10.72 10.64
N PHE A 263 12.72 10.53 9.65
CA PHE A 263 13.88 11.38 9.38
C PHE A 263 13.72 12.23 8.14
N LEU A 264 12.58 12.18 7.45
CA LEU A 264 12.39 12.84 6.15
C LEU A 264 12.71 14.35 6.17
N LYS A 265 12.30 15.06 7.24
CA LYS A 265 12.62 16.49 7.42
C LYS A 265 14.13 16.73 7.54
N ASN A 266 14.86 15.82 8.18
CA ASN A 266 16.31 15.93 8.31
C ASN A 266 16.98 15.63 6.97
N ILE A 267 16.52 14.60 6.25
CA ILE A 267 17.01 14.22 4.91
C ILE A 267 16.97 15.42 3.96
N TYR A 268 15.86 16.18 3.92
CA TYR A 268 15.76 17.36 3.06
C TYR A 268 16.71 18.50 3.42
N ARG A 269 17.27 18.51 4.64
CA ARG A 269 18.22 19.52 5.12
C ARG A 269 19.67 19.05 5.11
N MET A 270 19.92 17.76 4.87
CA MET A 270 21.26 17.20 4.88
C MET A 270 22.07 17.68 3.67
N PRO A 271 23.39 17.91 3.82
CA PRO A 271 24.27 18.15 2.69
C PRO A 271 24.39 16.89 1.84
N ASP A 272 24.69 17.07 0.56
CA ASP A 272 24.66 15.98 -0.42
C ASP A 272 25.67 14.86 -0.12
N LYS A 273 26.84 15.18 0.42
CA LYS A 273 27.82 14.19 0.88
C LYS A 273 27.25 13.28 1.98
N ALA A 274 26.41 13.82 2.88
CA ALA A 274 25.75 13.04 3.92
C ALA A 274 24.64 12.16 3.33
N LEU A 275 23.88 12.68 2.35
CA LEU A 275 22.86 11.92 1.62
C LEU A 275 23.48 10.73 0.88
N GLN A 276 24.62 10.89 0.21
CA GLN A 276 25.33 9.80 -0.46
C GLN A 276 25.85 8.74 0.52
N ARG A 277 26.31 9.14 1.72
CA ARG A 277 26.69 8.18 2.79
C ARG A 277 25.47 7.42 3.29
N MET A 278 24.34 8.10 3.52
CA MET A 278 23.09 7.46 3.93
C MET A 278 22.56 6.52 2.85
N ASN A 279 22.64 6.89 1.57
CA ASN A 279 22.27 6.03 0.45
C ASN A 279 23.09 4.72 0.44
N ARG A 280 24.42 4.82 0.58
CA ARG A 280 25.31 3.64 0.67
C ARG A 280 24.99 2.77 1.88
N LEU A 281 24.73 3.39 3.04
CA LEU A 281 24.34 2.67 4.25
C LEU A 281 23.00 1.94 4.06
N MET A 282 22.00 2.60 3.48
CA MET A 282 20.70 1.99 3.20
C MET A 282 20.84 0.83 2.21
N LEU A 283 21.63 0.98 1.15
CA LEU A 283 21.92 -0.11 0.22
C LEU A 283 22.63 -1.29 0.93
N LEU A 284 23.60 -1.02 1.81
CA LEU A 284 24.26 -2.05 2.61
C LEU A 284 23.29 -2.76 3.56
N ILE A 285 22.38 -2.02 4.20
CA ILE A 285 21.27 -2.58 5.00
C ILE A 285 20.36 -3.44 4.11
N GLY A 286 20.07 -3.01 2.88
CA GLY A 286 19.34 -3.81 1.89
C GLY A 286 20.05 -5.13 1.58
N ILE A 287 21.35 -5.09 1.28
CA ILE A 287 22.15 -6.26 0.93
C ILE A 287 22.24 -7.24 2.10
N LEU A 288 22.67 -6.77 3.28
CA LEU A 288 22.92 -7.61 4.45
C LEU A 288 21.63 -7.99 5.18
N GLY A 289 20.64 -7.10 5.23
CA GLY A 289 19.39 -7.31 5.94
C GLY A 289 18.40 -8.18 5.17
N THR A 290 18.37 -8.12 3.84
CA THR A 290 17.39 -8.90 3.05
C THR A 290 17.76 -10.38 3.02
N ALA A 291 19.05 -10.72 2.93
CA ALA A 291 19.51 -12.10 2.80
C ALA A 291 19.02 -13.05 3.91
N PRO A 292 19.26 -12.79 5.22
CA PRO A 292 18.84 -13.71 6.27
C PRO A 292 17.31 -13.87 6.34
N ILE A 293 16.57 -12.83 5.99
CA ILE A 293 15.12 -12.87 6.09
C ILE A 293 14.51 -13.59 4.88
N ILE A 294 15.04 -13.43 3.66
CA ILE A 294 14.62 -14.27 2.53
C ILE A 294 14.96 -15.74 2.80
N SER A 295 16.12 -16.03 3.38
CA SER A 295 16.46 -17.39 3.82
C SER A 295 15.47 -17.90 4.88
N LEU A 296 15.04 -17.07 5.83
CA LEU A 296 14.00 -17.42 6.78
C LEU A 296 12.67 -17.75 6.08
N PHE A 297 12.25 -16.94 5.10
CA PHE A 297 11.01 -17.16 4.34
C PHE A 297 11.06 -18.35 3.39
N TYR A 298 12.25 -18.75 2.94
CA TYR A 298 12.45 -20.01 2.20
C TYR A 298 11.97 -21.21 3.02
N TYR A 299 12.22 -21.22 4.33
CA TYR A 299 11.74 -22.28 5.22
C TYR A 299 10.32 -22.02 5.76
N LEU A 300 9.97 -20.75 6.02
CA LEU A 300 8.72 -20.39 6.66
C LEU A 300 7.51 -20.56 5.73
N LEU A 301 7.63 -20.28 4.43
CA LEU A 301 6.52 -20.42 3.48
C LEU A 301 6.05 -21.89 3.33
N PRO A 302 6.93 -22.87 3.10
CA PRO A 302 6.54 -24.28 3.13
C PRO A 302 5.97 -24.71 4.48
N LEU A 303 6.56 -24.26 5.59
CA LEU A 303 6.14 -24.66 6.94
C LEU A 303 4.74 -24.15 7.28
N VAL A 304 4.47 -22.87 6.98
CA VAL A 304 3.23 -22.19 7.39
C VAL A 304 2.14 -22.39 6.34
N TYR A 305 2.44 -22.20 5.06
CA TYR A 305 1.44 -22.22 4.00
C TYR A 305 1.39 -23.55 3.23
N GLY A 306 2.43 -24.39 3.30
CA GLY A 306 2.55 -25.56 2.42
C GLY A 306 2.94 -25.21 0.98
N ILE A 307 3.33 -23.95 0.73
CA ILE A 307 3.66 -23.46 -0.61
C ILE A 307 5.15 -23.66 -0.88
N HIS A 308 5.46 -24.30 -2.00
CA HIS A 308 6.83 -24.53 -2.46
C HIS A 308 7.12 -23.67 -3.70
N PHE A 309 8.13 -22.80 -3.59
CA PHE A 309 8.66 -22.05 -4.72
C PHE A 309 10.06 -22.54 -5.09
N SER A 310 10.46 -22.29 -6.34
CA SER A 310 11.83 -22.53 -6.77
C SER A 310 12.80 -21.59 -6.03
N VAL A 311 14.02 -22.06 -5.75
CA VAL A 311 15.09 -21.26 -5.12
C VAL A 311 15.32 -19.96 -5.91
N TRP A 312 15.22 -20.02 -7.23
CA TRP A 312 15.36 -18.86 -8.11
C TRP A 312 14.34 -17.75 -7.85
N MET A 313 13.13 -18.09 -7.41
CA MET A 313 12.12 -17.08 -7.05
C MET A 313 12.55 -16.28 -5.82
N TYR A 314 13.16 -16.92 -4.83
CA TYR A 314 13.72 -16.25 -3.66
C TYR A 314 14.94 -15.40 -4.01
N VAL A 315 15.83 -15.90 -4.89
CA VAL A 315 16.96 -15.13 -5.42
C VAL A 315 16.46 -13.87 -6.15
N MET A 316 15.45 -13.97 -6.99
CA MET A 316 14.87 -12.80 -7.68
C MET A 316 14.11 -11.88 -6.71
N GLY A 317 13.47 -12.42 -5.68
CA GLY A 317 12.90 -11.64 -4.58
C GLY A 317 13.96 -10.81 -3.85
N TYR A 318 15.15 -11.36 -3.63
CA TYR A 318 16.29 -10.64 -3.06
C TYR A 318 16.71 -9.48 -3.97
N PHE A 319 16.90 -9.75 -5.26
CA PHE A 319 17.25 -8.72 -6.23
C PHE A 319 16.17 -7.66 -6.44
N THR A 320 14.92 -7.96 -6.09
CA THR A 320 13.83 -6.97 -6.09
C THR A 320 13.94 -5.99 -4.93
N ILE A 321 14.30 -6.48 -3.73
CA ILE A 321 14.29 -5.66 -2.51
C ILE A 321 15.56 -4.80 -2.38
N VAL A 322 16.74 -5.35 -2.69
CA VAL A 322 18.03 -4.63 -2.50
C VAL A 322 18.06 -3.23 -3.13
N PRO A 323 17.78 -3.05 -4.44
CA PRO A 323 17.80 -1.73 -5.06
C PRO A 323 16.80 -0.75 -4.44
N PHE A 324 15.66 -1.24 -3.91
CA PHE A 324 14.65 -0.41 -3.24
C PHE A 324 15.21 0.40 -2.08
N PHE A 325 16.10 -0.20 -1.29
CA PHE A 325 16.73 0.48 -0.16
C PHE A 325 17.65 1.62 -0.60
N GLY A 326 18.36 1.46 -1.72
CA GLY A 326 19.19 2.52 -2.28
C GLY A 326 18.33 3.64 -2.87
N TYR A 327 17.47 3.30 -3.83
CA TYR A 327 16.79 4.32 -4.61
C TYR A 327 15.72 5.10 -3.82
N ALA A 328 15.27 4.59 -2.67
CA ALA A 328 14.40 5.34 -1.77
C ALA A 328 15.03 6.65 -1.27
N ILE A 329 16.34 6.66 -0.98
CA ILE A 329 17.06 7.88 -0.60
C ILE A 329 17.23 8.81 -1.81
N GLN A 330 17.59 8.23 -2.96
CA GLN A 330 17.73 8.98 -4.22
C GLN A 330 16.42 9.69 -4.62
N THR A 331 15.29 9.02 -4.44
CA THR A 331 13.95 9.59 -4.67
C THR A 331 13.74 10.86 -3.83
N HIS A 332 14.07 10.81 -2.54
CA HIS A 332 13.98 11.99 -1.67
C HIS A 332 15.00 13.08 -2.01
N GLN A 333 16.16 12.72 -2.56
CA GLN A 333 17.15 13.68 -3.04
C GLN A 333 16.65 14.43 -4.29
N LEU A 334 16.02 13.74 -5.25
CA LEU A 334 15.41 14.39 -6.41
C LEU A 334 14.26 15.33 -6.01
N ILE A 335 13.45 14.95 -5.02
CA ILE A 335 12.41 15.81 -4.44
C ILE A 335 13.05 17.07 -3.80
N LYS A 336 14.13 16.91 -3.04
CA LYS A 336 14.88 18.04 -2.47
C LYS A 336 15.37 19.02 -3.56
N MET A 337 15.67 18.52 -4.76
CA MET A 337 16.10 19.30 -5.92
C MET A 337 14.95 19.88 -6.76
N ASN A 338 13.69 19.75 -6.32
CA ASN A 338 12.48 20.13 -7.07
C ASN A 338 12.38 19.44 -8.45
N ARG A 339 12.79 18.17 -8.54
CA ARG A 339 12.78 17.34 -9.76
C ARG A 339 11.67 16.28 -9.73
N GLU A 340 10.54 16.57 -9.12
CA GLU A 340 9.42 15.63 -9.01
C GLU A 340 8.83 15.25 -10.37
N LYS A 341 8.88 16.15 -11.35
CA LYS A 341 8.43 15.86 -12.73
C LYS A 341 9.30 14.76 -13.36
N GLN A 342 10.62 14.83 -13.19
CA GLN A 342 11.55 13.81 -13.69
C GLN A 342 11.29 12.47 -13.00
N LEU A 343 11.05 12.49 -11.68
CA LEU A 343 10.70 11.29 -10.91
C LEU A 343 9.47 10.59 -11.50
N VAL A 344 8.42 11.35 -11.84
CA VAL A 344 7.19 10.83 -12.44
C VAL A 344 7.46 10.18 -13.80
N TRP A 345 8.25 10.83 -14.66
CA TRP A 345 8.60 10.28 -15.97
C TRP A 345 9.41 8.99 -15.88
N VAL A 346 10.36 8.93 -14.94
CA VAL A 346 11.15 7.71 -14.71
C VAL A 346 10.26 6.58 -14.22
N PHE A 347 9.35 6.81 -13.26
CA PHE A 347 8.41 5.78 -12.83
C PHE A 347 7.45 5.35 -13.94
N PHE A 348 7.03 6.27 -14.81
CA PHE A 348 6.20 5.94 -15.96
C PHE A 348 6.94 5.06 -16.96
N GLY A 349 8.18 5.42 -17.31
CA GLY A 349 9.03 4.58 -18.16
C GLY A 349 9.29 3.20 -17.54
N ALA A 350 9.55 3.14 -16.23
CA ALA A 350 9.70 1.90 -15.49
C ALA A 350 8.43 1.03 -15.51
N ALA A 351 7.24 1.64 -15.43
CA ALA A 351 5.97 0.92 -15.54
C ALA A 351 5.80 0.30 -16.94
N ILE A 352 6.16 1.03 -18.01
CA ILE A 352 6.13 0.52 -19.38
C ILE A 352 7.11 -0.65 -19.55
N VAL A 353 8.36 -0.50 -19.08
CA VAL A 353 9.35 -1.57 -19.13
C VAL A 353 8.85 -2.81 -18.38
N ASN A 354 8.28 -2.64 -17.18
CA ASN A 354 7.71 -3.75 -16.41
C ASN A 354 6.56 -4.43 -17.16
N LEU A 355 5.66 -3.66 -17.79
CA LEU A 355 4.58 -4.22 -18.60
C LEU A 355 5.12 -5.07 -19.76
N CYS A 356 6.08 -4.54 -20.52
CA CYS A 356 6.70 -5.26 -21.64
C CYS A 356 7.41 -6.53 -21.16
N CYS A 357 8.21 -6.43 -20.09
CA CYS A 357 8.90 -7.57 -19.51
C CYS A 357 7.91 -8.63 -18.97
N ASN A 358 6.82 -8.22 -18.31
CA ASN A 358 5.78 -9.16 -17.86
C ASN A 358 5.11 -9.88 -19.01
N TYR A 359 4.74 -9.16 -20.06
CA TYR A 359 4.11 -9.74 -21.25
C TYR A 359 5.01 -10.77 -21.94
N CYS A 360 6.32 -10.55 -21.95
CA CYS A 360 7.28 -11.49 -22.53
C CYS A 360 7.69 -12.66 -21.60
N LEU A 361 7.87 -12.39 -20.30
CA LEU A 361 8.46 -13.35 -19.36
C LEU A 361 7.43 -14.23 -18.66
N ILE A 362 6.23 -13.73 -18.34
CA ILE A 362 5.22 -14.49 -17.61
C ILE A 362 4.72 -15.71 -18.40
N PRO A 363 4.43 -15.61 -19.72
CA PRO A 363 4.00 -16.78 -20.48
C PRO A 363 5.04 -17.91 -20.52
N ASN A 364 6.33 -17.55 -20.51
CA ASN A 364 7.43 -18.51 -20.65
C ASN A 364 7.95 -19.04 -19.31
N TYR A 365 7.94 -18.21 -18.26
CA TYR A 365 8.57 -18.52 -16.96
C TYR A 365 7.59 -18.43 -15.77
N GLY A 366 6.31 -18.19 -16.03
CA GLY A 366 5.28 -18.10 -15.00
C GLY A 366 5.57 -17.04 -13.93
N ALA A 367 5.34 -17.41 -12.67
CA ALA A 367 5.57 -16.55 -11.50
C ALA A 367 7.03 -16.07 -11.37
N LEU A 368 8.00 -16.89 -11.80
CA LEU A 368 9.41 -16.50 -11.83
C LEU A 368 9.63 -15.36 -12.83
N GLY A 369 8.95 -15.39 -13.97
CA GLY A 369 8.99 -14.32 -14.97
C GLY A 369 8.51 -12.99 -14.42
N ALA A 370 7.42 -12.99 -13.65
CA ALA A 370 6.86 -11.80 -13.02
C ALA A 370 7.84 -11.15 -12.02
N ILE A 371 8.42 -11.94 -11.10
CA ILE A 371 9.38 -11.39 -10.13
C ILE A 371 10.68 -10.95 -10.80
N THR A 372 11.11 -11.62 -11.87
CA THR A 372 12.30 -11.25 -12.64
C THR A 372 12.09 -9.90 -13.34
N SER A 373 10.91 -9.71 -13.96
CA SER A 373 10.52 -8.42 -14.54
C SER A 373 10.59 -7.30 -13.50
N THR A 374 9.98 -7.52 -12.33
CA THR A 374 10.05 -6.57 -11.22
C THR A 374 11.49 -6.30 -10.80
N ALA A 375 12.33 -7.32 -10.62
CA ALA A 375 13.74 -7.16 -10.25
C ALA A 375 14.52 -6.28 -11.26
N ILE A 376 14.37 -6.55 -12.57
CA ILE A 376 15.00 -5.76 -13.64
C ILE A 376 14.61 -4.28 -13.50
N VAL A 377 13.33 -4.02 -13.30
CA VAL A 377 12.79 -2.66 -13.21
C VAL A 377 13.29 -1.94 -11.95
N GLN A 378 13.39 -2.64 -10.81
CA GLN A 378 13.92 -2.02 -9.59
C GLN A 378 15.39 -1.62 -9.73
N TRP A 379 16.21 -2.45 -10.41
CA TRP A 379 17.59 -2.09 -10.72
C TRP A 379 17.69 -0.95 -11.72
N LEU A 380 16.84 -0.94 -12.75
CA LEU A 380 16.76 0.17 -13.70
C LEU A 380 16.47 1.49 -12.97
N LEU A 381 15.49 1.49 -12.06
CA LEU A 381 15.16 2.67 -11.24
C LEU A 381 16.35 3.16 -10.41
N PHE A 382 17.05 2.25 -9.74
CA PHE A 382 18.23 2.58 -8.93
C PHE A 382 19.36 3.21 -9.77
N LEU A 383 19.62 2.68 -10.96
CA LEU A 383 20.65 3.19 -11.86
C LEU A 383 20.26 4.55 -12.44
N VAL A 384 19.04 4.68 -12.96
CA VAL A 384 18.54 5.92 -13.59
C VAL A 384 18.49 7.06 -12.57
N PHE A 385 18.00 6.82 -11.36
CA PHE A 385 18.01 7.84 -10.31
C PHE A 385 19.43 8.23 -9.89
N GLY A 386 20.36 7.27 -9.81
CA GLY A 386 21.77 7.56 -9.58
C GLY A 386 22.37 8.49 -10.64
N GLN A 387 22.11 8.20 -11.92
CA GLN A 387 22.58 9.02 -13.05
C GLN A 387 21.95 10.42 -13.05
N LEU A 388 20.64 10.53 -12.84
CA LEU A 388 19.95 11.83 -12.78
C LEU A 388 20.50 12.71 -11.66
N ILE A 389 20.80 12.13 -10.49
CA ILE A 389 21.40 12.88 -9.39
C ILE A 389 22.80 13.37 -9.79
N GLY A 390 23.62 12.51 -10.41
CA GLY A 390 24.96 12.91 -10.89
C GLY A 390 24.92 13.98 -11.98
N TYR A 391 23.87 14.04 -12.79
CA TYR A 391 23.68 15.08 -13.81
C TYR A 391 23.30 16.46 -13.24
N TYR A 392 22.61 16.49 -12.09
CA TYR A 392 22.16 17.74 -11.46
C TYR A 392 23.08 18.28 -10.37
N GLN A 393 24.14 17.54 -10.01
CA GLN A 393 25.21 17.96 -9.12
C GLN A 393 26.36 18.53 -9.94
#